data_AF-A0A1F7VC45-F1
#
_entry.id   AF-A0A1F7VC45-F1
#
_cell.length_a   1.000
_cell.length_b   1.000
_cell.length_c   1.000
_cell.angle_alpha   90.00
_cell.angle_beta   90.00
_cell.angle_gamma   90.00
#
_symmetry.space_group_name_H-M   'P 1'
#
loop_
_entity.id
_entity.type
_entity.pdbx_description
1 polymer ?
#
loop_
_entity_poly.entity_id
_entity_poly.type
_entity_poly.pdbx_seq_one_letter_code
_entity_poly.pdbx_strand_id
1 'polypeptide(L)'
;MGSVMDAYFEARGEKNFSPLVTLLVVDVNMNWFSRVWYVNRRAFYQALPVVTADDFLKVAREQGENYYREAGFEEFVFVKAEDTFRAAAVQSDAAALLANSLEARGTAPKEITRPRGIIAFKVYEFE
;
A
#
# COMPACT_ATOMS: atom_id res chain seq x y z
N MET A 1 1.11 3.20 -22.98
CA MET A 1 2.15 2.53 -22.19
C MET A 1 1.61 2.48 -20.77
N GLY A 2 0.89 1.41 -20.41
CA GLY A 2 0.25 1.27 -19.10
C GLY A 2 1.29 1.08 -18.01
N SER A 3 1.07 1.62 -16.81
CA SER A 3 2.00 1.41 -15.70
C SER A 3 1.99 -0.08 -15.30
N VAL A 4 3.08 -0.55 -14.69
CA VAL A 4 3.15 -1.93 -14.14
C VAL A 4 2.00 -2.21 -13.16
N MET A 5 1.48 -1.17 -12.50
CA MET A 5 0.26 -1.28 -11.69
C MET A 5 -1.00 -1.47 -12.53
N ASP A 6 -1.14 -0.81 -13.68
CA ASP A 6 -2.31 -0.97 -14.54
C ASP A 6 -2.37 -2.38 -15.12
N ALA A 7 -1.23 -2.93 -15.53
CA ALA A 7 -1.12 -4.33 -15.99
C ALA A 7 -1.50 -5.35 -14.90
N TYR A 8 -1.18 -5.06 -13.64
CA TYR A 8 -1.56 -5.92 -12.51
C TYR A 8 -3.09 -6.00 -12.32
N PHE A 9 -3.82 -4.91 -12.61
CA PHE A 9 -5.27 -4.84 -12.37
C PHE A 9 -6.13 -5.09 -13.62
N GLU A 10 -5.65 -4.77 -14.84
CA GLU A 10 -6.34 -5.13 -16.09
C GLU A 10 -6.48 -6.65 -16.22
N ALA A 11 -5.47 -7.42 -15.81
CA ALA A 11 -5.53 -8.89 -15.78
C ALA A 11 -6.56 -9.46 -14.77
N ARG A 12 -7.00 -8.68 -13.77
CA ARG A 12 -8.03 -9.09 -12.80
C ARG A 12 -9.45 -8.80 -13.29
N GLY A 13 -9.64 -7.84 -14.20
CA GLY A 13 -10.95 -7.53 -14.79
C GLY A 13 -11.58 -8.67 -15.59
N GLU A 14 -10.75 -9.60 -16.11
CA GLU A 14 -11.20 -10.77 -16.88
C GLU A 14 -11.64 -11.96 -16.03
N LYS A 15 -11.45 -11.93 -14.70
CA LYS A 15 -11.81 -13.05 -13.81
C LYS A 15 -12.96 -12.65 -12.88
N ASN A 16 -14.09 -13.37 -12.99
CA ASN A 16 -15.27 -13.28 -12.10
C ASN A 16 -14.85 -13.07 -10.63
N PHE A 17 -15.10 -11.88 -10.08
CA PHE A 17 -14.52 -11.43 -8.82
C PHE A 17 -15.04 -12.20 -7.60
N SER A 18 -14.15 -12.95 -6.97
CA SER A 18 -14.19 -13.25 -5.52
C SER A 18 -14.17 -11.95 -4.69
N PRO A 19 -14.65 -11.95 -3.44
CA PRO A 19 -14.57 -10.78 -2.55
C PRO A 19 -13.17 -10.16 -2.54
N LEU A 20 -13.08 -8.84 -2.30
CA LEU A 20 -11.82 -8.09 -2.27
C LEU A 20 -10.97 -8.55 -1.07
N VAL A 21 -10.25 -9.66 -1.25
CA VAL A 21 -9.34 -10.24 -0.27
C VAL A 21 -8.06 -9.43 -0.10
N THR A 22 -7.85 -8.39 -0.92
CA THR A 22 -6.67 -7.52 -0.87
C THR A 22 -6.92 -6.27 -0.04
N LEU A 23 -6.13 -6.05 1.02
CA LEU A 23 -6.10 -4.82 1.80
C LEU A 23 -4.95 -3.91 1.34
N LEU A 24 -5.27 -2.66 1.00
CA LEU A 24 -4.26 -1.66 0.67
C LEU A 24 -3.81 -0.93 1.94
N VAL A 25 -2.53 -1.03 2.28
CA VAL A 25 -1.89 -0.30 3.37
C VAL A 25 -1.13 0.87 2.78
N VAL A 26 -1.34 2.09 3.28
CA VAL A 26 -0.73 3.30 2.69
C VAL A 26 0.02 4.13 3.71
N ASP A 27 1.15 4.70 3.26
CA ASP A 27 1.90 5.67 4.04
C ASP A 27 1.12 6.98 4.19
N VAL A 28 0.86 7.39 5.44
CA VAL A 28 0.17 8.64 5.77
C VAL A 28 0.99 9.87 5.37
N ASN A 29 2.31 9.72 5.27
CA ASN A 29 3.20 10.78 4.79
C ASN A 29 3.06 11.02 3.28
N MET A 30 2.29 10.22 2.55
CA MET A 30 2.05 10.45 1.13
C MET A 30 1.40 11.83 0.91
N ASN A 31 1.96 12.61 -0.01
CA ASN A 31 1.45 13.94 -0.30
C ASN A 31 0.02 13.89 -0.85
N TRP A 32 -0.68 15.01 -0.67
CA TRP A 32 -2.11 15.13 -0.98
C TRP A 32 -2.45 14.68 -2.41
N PHE A 33 -1.69 15.15 -3.40
CA PHE A 33 -1.96 14.83 -4.81
C PHE A 33 -1.87 13.33 -5.09
N SER A 34 -0.83 12.67 -4.57
CA SER A 34 -0.64 11.24 -4.78
C SER A 34 -1.71 10.44 -4.05
N ARG A 35 -2.03 10.83 -2.81
CA ARG A 35 -3.08 10.18 -2.03
C ARG A 35 -4.44 10.28 -2.71
N VAL A 36 -4.81 11.44 -3.26
CA VAL A 36 -6.09 11.60 -3.96
C VAL A 36 -6.18 10.70 -5.19
N TRP A 37 -5.18 10.75 -6.05
CA TRP A 37 -5.24 10.09 -7.36
C TRP A 37 -4.99 8.59 -7.31
N TYR A 38 -4.04 8.14 -6.47
CA TYR A 38 -3.62 6.74 -6.43
C TYR A 38 -4.30 5.92 -5.33
N VAL A 39 -4.78 6.58 -4.26
CA VAL A 39 -5.38 5.90 -3.11
C VAL A 39 -6.88 6.17 -3.01
N ASN A 40 -7.28 7.42 -2.78
CA ASN A 40 -8.67 7.77 -2.51
C ASN A 40 -9.59 7.41 -3.70
N ARG A 41 -9.12 7.63 -4.93
CA ARG A 41 -9.86 7.22 -6.14
C ARG A 41 -10.18 5.72 -6.10
N ARG A 42 -9.22 4.88 -5.71
CA ARG A 42 -9.40 3.42 -5.64
C ARG A 42 -10.34 3.02 -4.51
N ALA A 43 -10.18 3.64 -3.34
CA ALA A 43 -11.06 3.43 -2.21
C ALA A 43 -12.53 3.76 -2.54
N PHE A 44 -12.79 4.93 -3.13
CA PHE A 44 -14.14 5.39 -3.37
C PHE A 44 -14.80 4.79 -4.61
N TYR A 45 -14.07 4.66 -5.72
CA TYR A 45 -14.68 4.24 -7.00
C TYR A 45 -14.54 2.75 -7.28
N GLN A 46 -13.58 2.07 -6.64
CA GLN A 46 -13.33 0.64 -6.85
C GLN A 46 -13.59 -0.18 -5.57
N ALA A 47 -14.12 0.47 -4.53
CA ALA A 47 -14.43 -0.14 -3.23
C ALA A 47 -13.24 -0.90 -2.59
N LEU A 48 -12.01 -0.53 -2.94
CA LEU A 48 -10.83 -1.17 -2.38
C LEU A 48 -10.68 -0.78 -0.91
N PRO A 49 -10.55 -1.75 0.02
CA PRO A 49 -10.34 -1.45 1.42
C PRO A 49 -8.93 -0.87 1.59
N VAL A 50 -8.86 0.25 2.29
CA VAL A 50 -7.61 0.98 2.51
C VAL A 50 -7.46 1.32 3.99
N VAL A 51 -6.28 1.08 4.54
CA VAL A 51 -5.87 1.52 5.87
C VAL A 51 -4.52 2.25 5.82
N THR A 52 -4.26 3.11 6.80
CA THR A 52 -2.92 3.72 6.92
C THR A 52 -1.95 2.72 7.55
N ALA A 53 -0.64 2.88 7.28
CA ALA A 53 0.39 2.08 7.95
C ALA A 53 0.33 2.25 9.48
N ASP A 54 0.01 3.45 9.95
CA ASP A 54 -0.22 3.76 11.37
C ASP A 54 -1.34 2.90 11.96
N ASP A 55 -2.52 2.93 11.34
CA ASP A 55 -3.67 2.16 11.82
C ASP A 55 -3.41 0.66 11.71
N PHE A 56 -2.76 0.23 10.62
CA PHE A 56 -2.39 -1.17 10.42
C PHE A 56 -1.49 -1.69 11.55
N LEU A 57 -0.42 -0.98 11.87
CA LEU A 57 0.49 -1.35 12.95
C LEU A 57 -0.17 -1.24 14.32
N LYS A 58 -1.01 -0.22 14.53
CA LYS A 58 -1.75 -0.04 15.78
C LYS A 58 -2.67 -1.23 16.03
N VAL A 59 -3.49 -1.61 15.05
CA VAL A 59 -4.43 -2.73 15.16
C VAL A 59 -3.69 -4.04 15.31
N ALA A 60 -2.62 -4.28 14.55
CA ALA A 60 -1.80 -5.47 14.71
C ALA A 60 -1.20 -5.60 16.13
N ARG A 61 -0.86 -4.47 16.76
CA ARG A 61 -0.37 -4.44 18.16
C ARG A 61 -1.50 -4.66 19.18
N GLU A 62 -2.67 -4.07 18.97
CA GLU A 62 -3.78 -4.10 19.91
C GLU A 62 -4.60 -5.40 19.85
N GLN A 63 -4.77 -5.96 18.64
CA GLN A 63 -5.64 -7.12 18.37
C GLN A 63 -4.86 -8.37 17.92
N GLY A 64 -3.56 -8.23 17.67
CA GLY A 64 -2.69 -9.32 17.18
C GLY A 64 -2.46 -9.27 15.67
N GLU A 65 -1.35 -9.87 15.23
CA GLU A 65 -0.90 -9.83 13.83
C GLU A 65 -1.90 -10.47 12.85
N ASN A 66 -2.74 -11.40 13.32
CA ASN A 66 -3.72 -12.12 12.49
C ASN A 66 -5.06 -11.39 12.32
N TYR A 67 -5.29 -10.25 12.99
CA TYR A 67 -6.58 -9.56 12.98
C TYR A 67 -7.14 -9.35 11.57
N TYR A 68 -6.32 -8.82 10.65
CA TYR A 68 -6.78 -8.53 9.30
C TYR A 68 -7.06 -9.80 8.49
N ARG A 69 -6.36 -10.90 8.77
CA ARG A 69 -6.64 -12.21 8.15
C ARG A 69 -7.94 -12.80 8.66
N GLU A 70 -8.19 -12.71 9.96
CA GLU A 70 -9.46 -13.12 10.57
C GLU A 70 -10.64 -12.26 10.09
N ALA A 71 -10.38 -11.01 9.72
CA ALA A 71 -11.35 -10.12 9.07
C ALA A 71 -11.63 -10.48 7.59
N GLY A 72 -10.91 -11.45 7.02
CA GLY A 72 -11.12 -11.96 5.67
C GLY A 72 -10.18 -11.42 4.59
N PHE A 73 -9.10 -10.74 4.95
CA PHE A 73 -8.06 -10.33 4.00
C PHE A 73 -7.00 -11.43 3.83
N GLU A 74 -6.74 -11.81 2.58
CA GLU A 74 -5.74 -12.84 2.23
C GLU A 74 -4.45 -12.22 1.71
N GLU A 75 -4.53 -11.02 1.12
CA GLU A 75 -3.43 -10.33 0.48
C GLU A 75 -3.27 -8.90 1.03
N PHE A 76 -2.03 -8.44 1.17
CA PHE A 76 -1.73 -7.09 1.60
C PHE A 76 -0.81 -6.40 0.59
N VAL A 77 -1.17 -5.16 0.23
CA VAL A 77 -0.33 -4.31 -0.61
C VAL A 77 0.03 -3.06 0.18
N PHE A 78 1.29 -2.92 0.55
CA PHE A 78 1.78 -1.74 1.25
C PHE A 78 2.47 -0.78 0.28
N VAL A 79 2.00 0.46 0.22
CA VAL A 79 2.57 1.54 -0.61
C VAL A 79 3.23 2.59 0.29
N LYS A 80 4.56 2.61 0.27
CA LYS A 80 5.40 3.59 0.97
C LYS A 80 5.78 4.74 0.06
N ALA A 81 5.63 5.99 0.54
CA ALA A 81 6.11 7.15 -0.18
C ALA A 81 7.60 7.38 0.10
N GLU A 82 8.35 7.74 -0.95
CA GLU A 82 9.73 8.20 -0.84
C GLU A 82 9.81 9.73 -1.05
N ASP A 83 10.96 10.32 -0.73
CA ASP A 83 11.18 11.75 -0.49
C ASP A 83 10.41 12.73 -1.38
N THR A 84 10.29 12.46 -2.69
CA THR A 84 9.65 13.40 -3.61
C THR A 84 8.11 13.45 -3.49
N PHE A 85 7.50 12.45 -2.88
CA PHE A 85 6.05 12.38 -2.64
C PHE A 85 5.69 12.38 -1.15
N ARG A 86 6.62 12.70 -0.25
CA ARG A 86 6.30 12.90 1.17
C ARG A 86 5.70 14.30 1.41
N ALA A 87 4.69 14.38 2.27
CA ALA A 87 4.12 15.62 2.78
C ALA A 87 5.06 16.19 3.86
N ALA A 88 5.40 17.48 3.76
CA ALA A 88 6.32 18.11 4.72
C ALA A 88 5.75 18.19 6.15
N ALA A 89 4.43 18.29 6.28
CA ALA A 89 3.74 18.52 7.57
C ALA A 89 3.34 17.23 8.31
N VAL A 90 3.40 16.07 7.65
CA VAL A 90 3.03 14.78 8.23
C VAL A 90 4.29 13.96 8.41
N GLN A 91 4.56 13.55 9.65
CA GLN A 91 5.74 12.77 10.00
C GLN A 91 5.31 11.62 10.90
N SER A 92 4.95 10.50 10.27
CA SER A 92 4.84 9.21 10.95
C SER A 92 5.98 8.30 10.52
N ASP A 93 6.56 7.58 11.47
CA ASP A 93 7.57 6.55 11.20
C ASP A 93 6.95 5.17 10.93
N ALA A 94 5.62 5.04 11.02
CA ALA A 94 4.91 3.76 10.85
C ALA A 94 5.24 3.09 9.50
N ALA A 95 5.26 3.87 8.42
CA ALA A 95 5.60 3.37 7.09
C ALA A 95 7.05 2.85 6.99
N ALA A 96 7.99 3.51 7.67
CA ALA A 96 9.38 3.05 7.72
C ALA A 96 9.53 1.79 8.58
N LEU A 97 8.84 1.73 9.73
CA LEU A 97 8.82 0.56 10.60
C LEU A 97 8.23 -0.67 9.88
N LEU A 98 7.12 -0.49 9.17
CA LEU A 98 6.49 -1.56 8.41
C LEU A 98 7.41 -2.05 7.27
N ALA A 99 8.00 -1.13 6.50
CA ALA A 99 8.96 -1.48 5.45
C ALA A 99 10.14 -2.30 6.00
N ASN A 100 10.78 -1.83 7.08
CA ASN A 100 11.91 -2.52 7.70
C ASN A 100 11.54 -3.92 8.19
N SER A 101 10.34 -4.07 8.78
CA SER A 101 9.83 -5.38 9.21
C SER A 101 9.63 -6.34 8.03
N LEU A 102 9.05 -5.85 6.93
CA LEU A 102 8.84 -6.65 5.72
C LEU A 102 10.16 -7.06 5.06
N GLU A 103 11.10 -6.13 4.94
CA GLU A 103 12.44 -6.41 4.39
C GLU A 103 13.22 -7.40 5.26
N ALA A 104 13.14 -7.28 6.59
CA ALA A 104 13.75 -8.24 7.52
C ALA A 104 13.17 -9.65 7.41
N ARG A 105 11.91 -9.78 6.99
CA ARG A 105 11.23 -11.06 6.68
C ARG A 105 11.50 -11.56 5.26
N GLY A 106 12.33 -10.85 4.48
CA GLY A 106 12.69 -11.21 3.11
C GLY A 106 11.73 -10.71 2.03
N THR A 107 10.77 -9.85 2.37
CA THR A 107 9.85 -9.24 1.39
C THR A 107 10.54 -8.05 0.71
N ALA A 108 10.89 -8.20 -0.56
CA ALA A 108 11.52 -7.14 -1.34
C ALA A 108 10.47 -6.19 -1.95
N PRO A 109 10.72 -4.86 -1.94
CA PRO A 109 9.82 -3.92 -2.59
C PRO A 109 9.95 -3.94 -4.12
N LYS A 110 8.82 -3.71 -4.80
CA LYS A 110 8.79 -3.20 -6.17
C LYS A 110 8.94 -1.69 -6.12
N GLU A 111 9.93 -1.16 -6.83
CA GLU A 111 10.19 0.28 -6.87
C GLU A 111 9.45 0.95 -8.03
N ILE A 112 8.70 2.01 -7.72
CA ILE A 112 8.11 2.89 -8.73
C ILE A 112 9.02 4.11 -8.83
N THR A 113 9.61 4.32 -9.99
CA THR A 113 10.56 5.40 -10.24
C THR A 113 9.96 6.52 -11.06
N ARG A 114 10.47 7.74 -10.86
CA ARG A 114 10.25 8.91 -11.71
C ARG A 114 11.24 8.92 -12.88
N PRO A 115 11.00 9.77 -13.89
CA PRO A 115 12.07 10.15 -14.82
C PRO A 115 13.34 10.56 -14.05
N ARG A 116 14.51 10.13 -14.56
CA ARG A 116 15.83 10.25 -13.92
C ARG A 116 16.12 9.27 -12.76
N GLY A 117 15.32 8.22 -12.60
CA GLY A 117 15.65 7.09 -11.71
C GLY A 117 15.42 7.36 -10.22
N ILE A 118 14.74 8.45 -9.86
CA ILE A 118 14.42 8.78 -8.47
C ILE A 118 13.24 7.91 -8.03
N ILE A 119 13.39 7.16 -6.94
CA ILE A 119 12.32 6.31 -6.40
C ILE A 119 11.21 7.22 -5.84
N ALA A 120 9.99 7.01 -6.32
CA ALA A 120 8.79 7.70 -5.87
C ALA A 120 8.04 6.90 -4.80
N PHE A 121 7.92 5.60 -5.00
CA PHE A 121 7.24 4.70 -4.09
C PHE A 121 7.99 3.37 -4.01
N LYS A 122 7.90 2.75 -2.84
CA LYS A 122 8.20 1.32 -2.66
C LYS A 122 6.89 0.60 -2.39
N VAL A 123 6.67 -0.49 -3.10
CA VAL A 123 5.43 -1.29 -3.02
C VAL A 123 5.79 -2.69 -2.56
N TYR A 124 5.22 -3.11 -1.44
CA TYR A 124 5.42 -4.44 -0.87
C TYR A 124 4.13 -5.22 -1.04
N GLU A 125 4.23 -6.42 -1.58
CA GLU A 125 3.14 -7.40 -1.66
C GLU A 125 3.47 -8.51 -0.68
N PHE A 126 2.57 -8.81 0.25
CA PHE A 126 2.78 -9.84 1.26
C PHE A 126 1.46 -10.48 1.66
N GLU A 127 1.60 -11.66 2.27
CA GLU A 127 0.50 -12.41 2.88
C GLU A 127 0.64 -12.29 4.40
#